data_AF-A0A2J6S5R7-F1
#
_entry.id   AF-A0A2J6S5R7-F1
#
_cell.length_a   1.000
_cell.length_b   1.000
_cell.length_c   1.000
_cell.angle_alpha   90.00
_cell.angle_beta   90.00
_cell.angle_gamma   90.00
#
_symmetry.space_group_name_H-M   'P 1'
#
loop_
_entity.id
_entity.type
_entity.pdbx_description
1 polymer ?
#
loop_
_entity_poly.entity_id
_entity_poly.type
_entity_poly.pdbx_seq_one_letter_code
_entity_poly.pdbx_strand_id
1 'polypeptide(L)'
;RHTPTSLGWSRPSDYVKLYKFIVPLKGRPYLELLQQWTPTSTTPEKVYLDETNDRKNFSCQYPGVCNARQGLFSRSADLERHYKNVHANDKDTFPCDYPKCPRSRDPFTRKDHFRDHLRDFHMEDIGCAKGDKKSTKWQEAQRIWLSERKISPEHWRCAKCLVKNMVSESEWKCRYCQTPCGEEQRSRRE
;
A
#
# COMPACT_ATOMS: atom_id res chain seq x y z
N ARG A 1 -5.51 28.63 4.70
CA ARG A 1 -4.77 27.39 4.37
C ARG A 1 -3.96 27.67 3.12
N HIS A 2 -2.65 27.43 3.14
CA HIS A 2 -1.83 27.65 1.96
C HIS A 2 -2.00 26.50 0.97
N THR A 3 -2.25 26.85 -0.29
CA THR A 3 -2.23 25.98 -1.46
C THR A 3 -1.36 26.61 -2.55
N PRO A 4 -0.88 25.84 -3.54
CA PRO A 4 -0.10 26.39 -4.66
C PRO A 4 -0.80 27.57 -5.32
N THR A 5 -2.11 27.47 -5.56
CA THR A 5 -2.89 28.58 -6.15
C THR A 5 -2.90 29.82 -5.26
N SER A 6 -3.14 29.66 -3.95
CA SER A 6 -3.14 30.80 -3.01
C SER A 6 -1.77 31.47 -2.84
N LEU A 7 -0.68 30.74 -3.12
CA LEU A 7 0.69 31.22 -3.06
C LEU A 7 1.21 31.75 -4.41
N GLY A 8 0.38 31.72 -5.47
CA GLY A 8 0.77 32.14 -6.81
C GLY A 8 1.81 31.22 -7.47
N TRP A 9 1.88 29.95 -7.08
CA TRP A 9 2.80 29.00 -7.70
C TRP A 9 2.33 28.61 -9.11
N SER A 10 3.26 28.64 -10.08
CA SER A 10 3.03 28.09 -11.43
C SER A 10 2.90 26.56 -11.40
N ARG A 11 2.35 25.95 -12.46
CA ARG A 11 2.39 24.48 -12.64
C ARG A 11 3.10 24.14 -13.96
N PRO A 12 4.25 23.44 -13.93
CA PRO A 12 4.97 22.98 -12.75
C PRO A 12 5.61 24.13 -11.95
N SER A 13 5.76 23.94 -10.64
CA SER A 13 6.50 24.84 -9.74
C SER A 13 7.83 24.23 -9.32
N ASP A 14 8.89 25.02 -9.33
CA ASP A 14 10.20 24.63 -8.78
C ASP A 14 10.23 24.64 -7.25
N TYR A 15 9.33 25.39 -6.59
CA TYR A 15 9.28 25.46 -5.13
C TYR A 15 9.05 24.09 -4.48
N VAL A 16 8.43 23.16 -5.21
CA VAL A 16 8.17 21.79 -4.75
C VAL A 16 9.45 21.06 -4.32
N LYS A 17 10.61 21.41 -4.89
CA LYS A 17 11.92 20.84 -4.53
C LYS A 17 12.35 21.16 -3.09
N LEU A 18 11.76 22.18 -2.47
CA LEU A 18 12.05 22.60 -1.09
C LEU A 18 11.26 21.78 -0.04
N TYR A 19 10.33 20.94 -0.50
CA TYR A 19 9.36 20.26 0.34
C TYR A 19 9.48 18.74 0.26
N LYS A 20 9.05 18.09 1.33
CA LYS A 20 8.70 16.68 1.36
C LYS A 20 7.20 16.53 1.14
N PHE A 21 6.78 15.68 0.20
CA PHE A 21 5.36 15.42 -0.02
C PHE A 21 4.85 14.27 0.85
N ILE A 22 3.83 14.57 1.66
CA ILE A 22 3.24 13.69 2.67
C ILE A 22 1.82 13.31 2.25
N VAL A 23 1.55 12.00 2.23
CA VAL A 23 0.22 11.43 1.95
C VAL A 23 -0.26 10.64 3.18
N PRO A 24 -0.96 11.29 4.13
CA PRO A 24 -1.34 10.64 5.38
C PRO A 24 -2.41 9.55 5.13
N LEU A 25 -2.50 8.57 6.03
CA LEU A 25 -3.56 7.53 6.00
C LEU A 25 -4.97 8.11 6.17
N LYS A 26 -5.07 9.25 6.85
CA LYS A 26 -6.30 10.01 7.03
C LYS A 26 -5.98 11.49 6.83
N GLY A 27 -6.82 12.17 6.07
CA GLY A 27 -6.64 13.59 5.77
C GLY A 27 -6.11 13.84 4.37
N ARG A 28 -5.77 15.10 4.10
CA ARG A 28 -5.40 15.56 2.76
C ARG A 28 -3.89 15.55 2.59
N PRO A 29 -3.37 15.21 1.39
CA PRO A 29 -1.95 15.32 1.11
C PRO A 29 -1.45 16.76 1.23
N TYR A 30 -0.21 16.92 1.66
CA TYR A 30 0.45 18.22 1.79
C TYR A 30 1.95 18.11 1.56
N LEU A 31 2.55 19.25 1.25
CA LEU A 31 3.97 19.50 1.17
C LEU A 31 4.41 20.08 2.52
N GLU A 32 5.43 19.48 3.13
CA GLU A 32 6.07 19.93 4.37
C GLU A 32 7.47 20.44 4.06
N LEU A 33 7.77 21.67 4.47
CA LEU A 33 9.05 22.31 4.16
C LEU A 33 10.19 21.55 4.84
N LEU A 34 11.27 21.27 4.10
CA LEU A 34 12.42 20.59 4.68
C LEU A 34 13.07 21.48 5.77
N GLN A 35 13.50 20.87 6.87
CA GLN A 35 14.04 21.58 8.04
C GLN A 35 15.25 22.48 7.73
N GLN A 36 15.95 22.22 6.63
CA GLN A 36 17.07 23.03 6.15
C GLN A 36 16.66 24.39 5.58
N TRP A 37 15.37 24.66 5.37
CA TRP A 37 14.85 25.90 4.81
C TRP A 37 14.00 26.66 5.83
N THR A 38 14.12 27.98 5.84
CA THR A 38 13.31 28.87 6.68
C THR A 38 11.98 29.20 6.00
N PRO A 39 10.83 29.07 6.68
CA PRO A 39 9.52 29.44 6.13
C PRO A 39 9.45 30.91 5.69
N THR A 40 8.84 31.16 4.54
CA THR A 40 8.57 32.51 4.01
C THR A 40 7.10 32.66 3.63
N SER A 41 6.70 33.86 3.20
CA SER A 41 5.34 34.11 2.69
C SER A 41 5.01 33.29 1.44
N THR A 42 6.00 33.04 0.57
CA THR A 42 5.84 32.24 -0.66
C THR A 42 6.12 30.76 -0.45
N THR A 43 6.92 30.42 0.57
CA THR A 43 7.29 29.05 0.93
C THR A 43 7.01 28.77 2.43
N PRO A 44 5.73 28.68 2.83
CA PRO A 44 5.38 28.44 4.23
C PRO A 44 5.67 26.99 4.63
N GLU A 45 5.64 26.69 5.93
CA GLU A 45 5.97 25.36 6.48
C GLU A 45 5.12 24.22 5.92
N LYS A 46 3.82 24.46 5.69
CA LYS A 46 2.88 23.47 5.14
C LYS A 46 2.06 24.04 4.00
N VAL A 47 2.11 23.39 2.85
CA VAL A 47 1.33 23.73 1.64
C VAL A 47 0.49 22.54 1.23
N TYR A 48 -0.82 22.70 1.19
CA TYR A 48 -1.70 21.62 0.81
C TYR A 48 -2.05 21.64 -0.67
N LEU A 49 -2.39 20.48 -1.24
CA LEU A 49 -2.86 20.44 -2.63
C LEU A 49 -4.18 21.21 -2.81
N ASP A 50 -4.33 21.79 -4.00
CA ASP A 50 -5.57 22.43 -4.43
C ASP A 50 -6.71 21.40 -4.53
N GLU A 51 -7.94 21.87 -4.35
CA GLU A 51 -9.13 21.04 -4.40
C GLU A 51 -9.70 21.01 -5.82
N THR A 52 -10.13 19.81 -6.26
CA THR A 52 -10.89 19.67 -7.49
C THR A 52 -12.38 19.67 -7.15
N ASN A 53 -13.15 20.57 -7.76
CA ASN A 53 -14.61 20.60 -7.62
C ASN A 53 -15.33 19.48 -8.39
N ASP A 54 -14.61 18.70 -9.21
CA ASP A 54 -15.18 17.59 -9.96
C ASP A 54 -15.37 16.38 -9.05
N ARG A 55 -16.64 16.06 -8.75
CA ARG A 55 -17.03 14.90 -7.93
C ARG A 55 -16.94 13.58 -8.69
N LYS A 56 -16.80 13.61 -10.02
CA LYS A 56 -16.80 12.42 -10.88
C LYS A 56 -15.40 12.02 -11.32
N ASN A 57 -14.47 12.98 -11.44
CA ASN A 57 -13.09 12.73 -11.82
C ASN A 57 -12.10 13.29 -10.79
N PHE A 58 -11.25 12.43 -10.26
CA PHE A 58 -10.18 12.81 -9.34
C PHE A 58 -8.91 13.06 -10.15
N SER A 59 -8.38 14.28 -10.17
CA SER A 59 -7.15 14.59 -10.91
C SER A 59 -5.95 14.82 -10.00
N CYS A 60 -4.75 14.55 -10.52
CA CYS A 60 -3.52 14.87 -9.81
C CYS A 60 -3.33 16.39 -9.74
N GLN A 61 -3.29 16.91 -8.52
CA GLN A 61 -3.08 18.33 -8.19
C GLN A 61 -1.67 18.60 -7.68
N TYR A 62 -0.74 17.65 -7.88
CA TYR A 62 0.65 17.84 -7.49
C TYR A 62 1.24 19.03 -8.26
N PRO A 63 1.81 20.05 -7.59
CA PRO A 63 2.26 21.27 -8.24
C PRO A 63 3.55 21.11 -9.06
N GLY A 64 4.29 20.01 -8.89
CA GLY A 64 5.48 19.70 -9.68
C GLY A 64 5.14 18.98 -11.00
N VAL A 65 6.18 18.47 -11.67
CA VAL A 65 5.99 17.66 -12.88
C VAL A 65 5.32 16.32 -12.52
N CYS A 66 4.23 15.99 -13.22
CA CYS A 66 3.55 14.71 -13.12
C CYS A 66 3.48 14.05 -14.50
N ASN A 67 4.23 12.96 -14.69
CA ASN A 67 4.31 12.23 -15.96
C ASN A 67 3.24 11.13 -16.09
N ALA A 68 2.22 11.10 -15.23
CA ALA A 68 1.19 10.09 -15.33
C ALA A 68 0.34 10.31 -16.57
N ARG A 69 0.38 9.34 -17.50
CA ARG A 69 -0.52 9.30 -18.68
C ARG A 69 -2.00 9.34 -18.28
N GLN A 70 -2.33 8.90 -17.07
CA GLN A 70 -3.65 8.98 -16.47
C GLN A 70 -3.63 10.05 -15.36
N GLY A 71 -3.76 11.32 -15.73
CA GLY A 71 -3.94 12.43 -14.79
C GLY A 71 -5.35 12.50 -14.20
N LEU A 72 -6.26 11.61 -14.66
CA LEU A 72 -7.65 11.49 -14.24
C LEU A 72 -7.90 10.08 -13.70
N PHE A 73 -8.45 10.00 -12.50
CA PHE A 73 -8.78 8.78 -11.79
C PHE A 73 -10.28 8.74 -11.54
N SER A 74 -10.90 7.59 -11.73
CA SER A 74 -12.32 7.38 -11.46
C SER A 74 -12.64 7.23 -9.97
N ARG A 75 -11.61 6.99 -9.13
CA ARG A 75 -11.76 6.78 -7.69
C ARG A 75 -10.69 7.55 -6.91
N SER A 76 -11.09 8.11 -5.77
CA SER A 76 -10.17 8.80 -4.85
C SER A 76 -9.04 7.89 -4.36
N ALA A 77 -9.32 6.59 -4.16
CA ALA A 77 -8.32 5.60 -3.75
C ALA A 77 -7.24 5.36 -4.81
N ASP A 78 -7.57 5.49 -6.10
CA ASP A 78 -6.58 5.35 -7.18
C ASP A 78 -5.71 6.61 -7.28
N LEU A 79 -6.29 7.80 -7.06
CA LEU A 79 -5.53 9.06 -6.94
C LEU A 79 -4.60 9.05 -5.72
N GLU A 80 -5.07 8.58 -4.56
CA GLU A 80 -4.23 8.45 -3.36
C GLU A 80 -3.06 7.49 -3.61
N ARG A 81 -3.32 6.34 -4.25
CA ARG A 81 -2.27 5.40 -4.65
C ARG A 81 -1.28 6.03 -5.62
N HIS A 82 -1.76 6.84 -6.57
CA HIS A 82 -0.92 7.59 -7.48
C HIS A 82 0.00 8.55 -6.72
N TYR A 83 -0.53 9.34 -5.78
CA TYR A 83 0.27 10.22 -4.94
C TYR A 83 1.37 9.48 -4.18
N LYS A 84 1.04 8.35 -3.54
CA LYS A 84 2.02 7.54 -2.79
C LYS A 84 3.13 6.94 -3.68
N ASN A 85 2.78 6.48 -4.88
CA ASN A 85 3.75 5.78 -5.73
C ASN A 85 4.58 6.73 -6.62
N VAL A 86 3.99 7.84 -7.06
CA VAL A 86 4.61 8.76 -8.02
C VAL A 86 5.28 9.94 -7.31
N HIS A 87 4.62 10.51 -6.30
CA HIS A 87 5.00 11.81 -5.74
C HIS A 87 5.55 11.76 -4.31
N ALA A 88 5.16 10.77 -3.50
CA ALA A 88 5.64 10.70 -2.12
C ALA A 88 7.15 10.44 -2.10
N ASN A 89 7.85 11.16 -1.23
CA ASN A 89 9.27 10.97 -0.99
C ASN A 89 9.52 9.61 -0.30
N ASP A 90 8.67 9.29 0.69
CA ASP A 90 8.73 8.01 1.39
C ASP A 90 7.80 7.04 0.69
N LYS A 91 8.38 6.12 -0.09
CA LYS A 91 7.62 5.05 -0.73
C LYS A 91 7.64 3.83 0.18
N ASP A 92 6.46 3.26 0.39
CA ASP A 92 6.36 1.97 1.07
C ASP A 92 7.14 0.93 0.26
N THR A 93 7.99 0.17 0.94
CA THR A 93 8.71 -0.96 0.35
C THR A 93 8.34 -2.23 1.09
N PHE A 94 8.13 -3.29 0.32
CA PHE A 94 7.75 -4.61 0.83
C PHE A 94 8.80 -5.62 0.33
N PRO A 95 9.95 -5.72 1.01
CA PRO A 95 10.99 -6.68 0.64
C PRO A 95 10.51 -8.11 0.95
N CYS A 96 10.86 -9.05 0.08
CA CYS A 96 10.64 -10.46 0.38
C CYS A 96 11.60 -10.95 1.47
N ASP A 97 11.09 -11.66 2.47
CA ASP A 97 11.85 -12.18 3.61
C ASP A 97 12.48 -13.56 3.36
N TYR A 98 12.34 -14.11 2.14
CA TYR A 98 13.01 -15.34 1.75
C TYR A 98 14.49 -15.08 1.40
N PRO A 99 15.46 -15.75 2.05
CA PRO A 99 16.90 -15.41 1.95
C PRO A 99 17.51 -15.42 0.55
N LYS A 100 16.92 -16.18 -0.39
CA LYS A 100 17.39 -16.31 -1.78
C LYS A 100 16.47 -15.67 -2.82
N CYS A 101 15.43 -14.96 -2.37
CA CYS A 101 14.51 -14.31 -3.30
C CYS A 101 15.13 -13.02 -3.85
N PRO A 102 15.21 -12.82 -5.17
CA PRO A 102 15.69 -11.56 -5.75
C PRO A 102 14.90 -10.33 -5.27
N ARG A 103 13.60 -10.53 -4.99
CA ARG A 103 12.70 -9.49 -4.47
C ARG A 103 12.97 -9.08 -3.02
N SER A 104 13.96 -9.70 -2.37
CA SER A 104 14.53 -9.20 -1.11
C SER A 104 15.38 -7.95 -1.33
N ARG A 105 16.16 -7.91 -2.43
CA ARG A 105 17.02 -6.77 -2.80
C ARG A 105 16.32 -5.75 -3.70
N ASP A 106 15.25 -6.19 -4.38
CA ASP A 106 14.39 -5.35 -5.20
C ASP A 106 12.94 -5.45 -4.65
N PRO A 107 12.59 -4.64 -3.64
CA PRO A 107 11.30 -4.74 -2.94
C PRO A 107 10.10 -4.39 -3.82
N PHE A 108 8.92 -4.85 -3.43
CA PHE A 108 7.68 -4.36 -4.06
C PHE A 108 7.33 -2.97 -3.53
N THR A 109 6.79 -2.11 -4.38
CA THR A 109 6.25 -0.79 -3.99
C THR A 109 4.79 -0.86 -3.56
N ARG A 110 4.15 -2.02 -3.75
CA ARG A 110 2.75 -2.24 -3.38
C ARG A 110 2.56 -3.55 -2.62
N LYS A 111 1.76 -3.46 -1.56
CA LYS A 111 1.46 -4.56 -0.65
C LYS A 111 0.71 -5.72 -1.32
N ASP A 112 -0.18 -5.44 -2.25
CA ASP A 112 -0.94 -6.47 -2.96
C ASP A 112 -0.06 -7.30 -3.89
N HIS A 113 0.86 -6.66 -4.61
CA HIS A 113 1.86 -7.38 -5.41
C HIS A 113 2.78 -8.23 -4.55
N PHE A 114 3.18 -7.74 -3.38
CA PHE A 114 3.95 -8.55 -2.43
C PHE A 114 3.14 -9.76 -1.93
N ARG A 115 1.85 -9.59 -1.61
CA ARG A 115 0.97 -10.71 -1.24
C ARG A 115 0.91 -11.77 -2.33
N ASP A 116 0.68 -11.35 -3.57
CA ASP A 116 0.54 -12.26 -4.71
C ASP A 116 1.86 -13.00 -4.96
N HIS A 117 3.00 -12.31 -4.82
CA HIS A 117 4.32 -12.94 -4.87
C HIS A 117 4.49 -14.04 -3.81
N LEU A 118 4.15 -13.79 -2.56
CA LEU A 118 4.24 -14.81 -1.51
C LEU A 118 3.31 -16.01 -1.79
N ARG A 119 2.09 -15.74 -2.25
CA ARG A 119 1.10 -16.77 -2.57
C ARG A 119 1.51 -17.65 -3.75
N ASP A 120 2.02 -17.05 -4.83
CA ASP A 120 2.16 -17.73 -6.12
C ASP A 120 3.61 -18.17 -6.37
N PHE A 121 4.61 -17.38 -5.95
CA PHE A 121 6.03 -17.72 -6.13
C PHE A 121 6.59 -18.56 -4.98
N HIS A 122 6.26 -18.18 -3.74
CA HIS A 122 6.68 -18.95 -2.56
C HIS A 122 5.69 -20.04 -2.17
N MET A 123 4.51 -20.07 -2.81
CA MET A 123 3.44 -21.03 -2.52
C MET A 123 2.96 -20.96 -1.07
N GLU A 124 3.09 -19.82 -0.39
CA GLU A 124 2.54 -19.66 0.97
C GLU A 124 1.00 -19.77 0.95
N ASP A 125 0.41 -20.24 2.04
CA ASP A 125 -1.03 -20.46 2.21
C ASP A 125 -1.83 -19.17 2.50
N ILE A 126 -1.49 -18.09 1.80
CA ILE A 126 -2.10 -16.77 2.00
C ILE A 126 -3.31 -16.58 1.08
N GLY A 127 -4.50 -16.64 1.67
CA GLY A 127 -5.75 -16.37 0.98
C GLY A 127 -6.56 -17.65 0.75
N CYS A 128 -7.18 -17.76 -0.42
CA CYS A 128 -8.06 -18.86 -0.75
C CYS A 128 -8.16 -19.08 -2.26
N ALA A 129 -8.74 -20.20 -2.67
CA ALA A 129 -9.11 -20.47 -4.05
C ALA A 129 -10.00 -19.36 -4.62
N LYS A 130 -9.90 -19.16 -5.94
CA LYS A 130 -10.71 -18.19 -6.68
C LYS A 130 -12.13 -18.75 -6.85
N GLY A 131 -13.14 -17.88 -6.81
CA GLY A 131 -14.54 -18.22 -7.06
C GLY A 131 -15.48 -17.83 -5.93
N ASP A 132 -16.76 -18.21 -6.06
CA ASP A 132 -17.79 -17.96 -5.06
C ASP A 132 -17.67 -18.95 -3.90
N LYS A 133 -17.33 -18.43 -2.72
CA LYS A 133 -17.13 -19.20 -1.49
C LYS A 133 -18.34 -20.00 -1.03
N LYS A 134 -19.55 -19.64 -1.50
CA LYS A 134 -20.79 -20.32 -1.14
C LYS A 134 -21.04 -21.58 -1.97
N SER A 135 -20.30 -21.79 -3.05
CA SER A 135 -20.48 -22.96 -3.91
C SER A 135 -19.77 -24.19 -3.34
N THR A 136 -20.41 -25.35 -3.39
CA THR A 136 -19.78 -26.65 -3.08
C THR A 136 -18.54 -26.90 -3.95
N LYS A 137 -18.54 -26.42 -5.20
CA LYS A 137 -17.36 -26.49 -6.08
C LYS A 137 -16.17 -25.71 -5.53
N TRP A 138 -16.43 -24.59 -4.84
CA TRP A 138 -15.37 -23.79 -4.23
C TRP A 138 -14.75 -24.49 -3.02
N GLN A 139 -15.54 -25.19 -2.20
CA GLN A 139 -15.02 -25.95 -1.05
C GLN A 139 -13.99 -27.01 -1.50
N GLU A 140 -14.31 -27.73 -2.57
CA GLU A 140 -13.38 -28.71 -3.15
C GLU A 140 -12.16 -28.02 -3.78
N ALA A 141 -12.36 -26.94 -4.54
CA ALA A 141 -11.25 -26.17 -5.10
C ALA A 141 -10.33 -25.57 -4.02
N GLN A 142 -10.89 -25.16 -2.89
CA GLN A 142 -10.18 -24.63 -1.74
C GLN A 142 -9.35 -25.73 -1.06
N ARG A 143 -9.92 -26.93 -0.87
CA ARG A 143 -9.22 -28.09 -0.33
C ARG A 143 -8.03 -28.48 -1.20
N ILE A 144 -8.21 -28.53 -2.52
CA ILE A 144 -7.15 -28.79 -3.51
C ILE A 144 -6.10 -27.67 -3.45
N TRP A 145 -6.53 -26.41 -3.52
CA TRP A 145 -5.64 -25.25 -3.51
C TRP A 145 -4.73 -25.24 -2.28
N LEU A 146 -5.27 -25.51 -1.08
CA LEU A 146 -4.50 -25.61 0.16
C LEU A 146 -3.52 -26.80 0.16
N SER A 147 -3.89 -27.92 -0.46
CA SER A 147 -3.01 -29.11 -0.50
C SER A 147 -1.72 -28.88 -1.29
N GLU A 148 -1.73 -27.91 -2.21
CA GLU A 148 -0.57 -27.52 -3.02
C GLU A 148 0.30 -26.43 -2.34
N ARG A 149 -0.14 -25.86 -1.21
CA ARG A 149 0.58 -24.77 -0.53
C ARG A 149 1.62 -25.28 0.45
N LYS A 150 2.66 -24.48 0.66
CA LYS A 150 3.67 -24.65 1.71
C LYS A 150 3.12 -24.10 3.02
N ILE A 151 2.55 -25.00 3.82
CA ILE A 151 2.04 -24.69 5.15
C ILE A 151 3.16 -24.93 6.17
N SER A 152 3.67 -23.86 6.76
CA SER A 152 4.68 -23.96 7.84
C SER A 152 4.01 -24.30 9.17
N PRO A 153 4.53 -25.29 9.92
CA PRO A 153 4.01 -25.61 11.26
C PRO A 153 4.42 -24.56 12.31
N GLU A 154 5.50 -23.81 12.07
CA GLU A 154 6.05 -22.86 13.04
C GLU A 154 5.42 -21.47 12.93
N HIS A 155 4.95 -21.09 11.74
CA HIS A 155 4.43 -19.76 11.49
C HIS A 155 3.31 -19.72 10.46
N TRP A 156 2.51 -18.65 10.53
CA TRP A 156 1.52 -18.32 9.51
C TRP A 156 1.56 -16.82 9.21
N ARG A 157 1.17 -16.44 8.00
CA ARG A 157 1.19 -15.05 7.58
C ARG A 157 -0.22 -14.48 7.50
N CYS A 158 -0.44 -13.34 8.13
CA CYS A 158 -1.75 -12.69 8.07
C CYS A 158 -2.07 -12.20 6.65
N ALA A 159 -3.21 -12.59 6.08
CA ALA A 159 -3.61 -12.18 4.73
C ALA A 159 -3.79 -10.65 4.55
N LYS A 160 -4.12 -9.94 5.64
CA LYS A 160 -4.31 -8.47 5.64
C LYS A 160 -3.00 -7.73 5.89
N CYS A 161 -2.26 -8.12 6.92
CA CYS A 161 -1.05 -7.42 7.34
C CYS A 161 0.21 -7.87 6.61
N LEU A 162 0.27 -9.11 6.14
CA LEU A 162 1.44 -9.82 5.60
C LEU A 162 2.59 -10.04 6.60
N VAL A 163 2.31 -9.81 7.88
CA VAL A 163 3.22 -10.08 8.99
C VAL A 163 3.21 -11.57 9.31
N LYS A 164 4.40 -12.11 9.56
CA LYS A 164 4.61 -13.48 10.02
C LYS A 164 4.30 -13.55 11.52
N ASN A 165 3.42 -14.47 11.90
CA ASN A 165 3.03 -14.72 13.28
C ASN A 165 3.48 -16.13 13.65
N MET A 166 4.18 -16.28 14.77
CA MET A 166 4.61 -17.58 15.27
C MET A 166 3.41 -18.33 15.84
N VAL A 167 3.28 -19.61 15.52
CA VAL A 167 2.17 -20.45 16.00
C VAL A 167 2.17 -20.53 17.53
N SER A 168 3.35 -20.65 18.14
CA SER A 168 3.54 -20.71 19.59
C SER A 168 3.05 -19.47 20.37
N GLU A 169 3.04 -18.29 19.75
CA GLU A 169 2.85 -17.00 20.45
C GLU A 169 1.57 -16.25 20.01
N SER A 170 0.99 -16.63 18.88
CA SER A 170 -0.01 -15.78 18.22
C SER A 170 -1.45 -15.99 18.69
N GLU A 171 -1.74 -17.02 19.50
CA GLU A 171 -3.12 -17.46 19.80
C GLU A 171 -4.00 -17.58 18.53
N TRP A 172 -3.38 -17.89 17.39
CA TRP A 172 -4.00 -17.88 16.05
C TRP A 172 -4.62 -16.53 15.63
N LYS A 173 -4.14 -15.42 16.19
CA LYS A 173 -4.54 -14.04 15.86
C LYS A 173 -3.34 -13.23 15.38
N CYS A 174 -3.58 -12.40 14.39
CA CYS A 174 -2.54 -11.51 13.87
C CYS A 174 -2.14 -10.50 14.94
N ARG A 175 -0.85 -10.42 15.28
CA ARG A 175 -0.34 -9.52 16.32
C ARG A 175 -0.61 -8.02 16.08
N TYR A 176 -0.90 -7.65 14.83
CA TYR A 176 -1.14 -6.24 14.45
C TYR A 176 -2.61 -5.90 14.26
N CYS A 177 -3.39 -6.75 13.58
CA CYS A 177 -4.78 -6.44 13.24
C CYS A 177 -5.80 -7.35 13.90
N GLN A 178 -5.35 -8.29 14.75
CA GLN A 178 -6.18 -9.24 15.50
C GLN A 178 -7.07 -10.14 14.64
N THR A 179 -6.89 -10.11 13.31
CA THR A 179 -7.60 -11.01 12.39
C THR A 179 -7.12 -12.44 12.65
N PRO A 180 -8.04 -13.40 12.83
CA PRO A 180 -7.68 -14.79 13.07
C PRO A 180 -7.02 -15.42 11.84
N CYS A 181 -6.22 -16.46 12.07
CA CYS A 181 -5.79 -17.38 11.03
C CYS A 181 -7.01 -18.13 10.49
N GLY A 182 -7.02 -18.43 9.19
CA GLY A 182 -8.13 -19.17 8.59
C GLY A 182 -8.24 -20.56 9.19
N GLU A 183 -9.46 -21.02 9.48
CA GLU A 183 -9.71 -22.29 10.17
C GLU A 183 -9.07 -23.48 9.45
N GLU A 184 -9.26 -23.59 8.13
CA GLU A 184 -8.66 -24.67 7.34
C GLU A 184 -7.13 -24.62 7.31
N GLN A 185 -6.54 -23.42 7.27
CA GLN A 185 -5.09 -23.25 7.37
C GLN A 185 -4.57 -23.65 8.75
N ARG A 186 -5.33 -23.33 9.80
CA ARG A 186 -5.01 -23.69 11.19
C ARG A 186 -5.09 -25.20 11.39
N SER A 187 -6.17 -25.85 10.96
CA SER A 187 -6.35 -27.30 11.12
C SER A 187 -5.30 -28.14 10.37
N ARG A 188 -4.59 -27.58 9.38
CA ARG A 188 -3.47 -28.26 8.71
C ARG A 188 -2.12 -28.09 9.41
N ARG A 189 -2.05 -27.27 10.46
CA ARG A 189 -0.86 -27.04 11.29
C ARG A 189 -0.96 -27.73 12.66
N GLU A 190 -2.18 -28.04 13.09
CA GLU A 190 -2.47 -28.92 14.23
C GLU A 190 -2.27 -30.39 13.82
#